data_AF-A0A376ZX02-F1
#
_entry.id   AF-A0A376ZX02-F1
#
_cell.length_a   1.000
_cell.length_b   1.000
_cell.length_c   1.000
_cell.angle_alpha   90.00
_cell.angle_beta   90.00
_cell.angle_gamma   90.00
#
_symmetry.space_group_name_H-M   'P 1'
#
loop_
_entity.id
_entity.type
_entity.pdbx_description
1 polymer ?
#
loop_
_entity_poly.entity_id
_entity_poly.type
_entity_poly.pdbx_seq_one_letter_code
_entity_poly.pdbx_strand_id
1 'polypeptide(L)'
;MAWSFVQEQIQPGVDNAWRESRGDIGKGMESVPSGGGSQDIIADHQGHQAIIEQRTQDSNIRNDVKHQVDNMVTEYKGNIGDTQNSIRGEENIVRGQYSELQNHHKTEALSQNNKYNEEKSAQERMPGADSPQELMKRAKEYQDKYKQ
;
A
#
# COMPACT_ATOMS: atom_id res chain seq x y z
N MET A 1 -41.29 70.04 -52.39
CA MET A 1 -41.54 70.99 -51.27
C MET A 1 -41.29 70.38 -49.89
N ALA A 2 -41.53 69.07 -49.65
CA ALA A 2 -41.18 68.46 -48.36
C ALA A 2 -39.66 68.25 -48.16
N TRP A 3 -38.93 67.93 -49.23
CA TRP A 3 -37.49 67.65 -49.17
C TRP A 3 -36.64 68.89 -48.82
N SER A 4 -37.01 70.06 -49.34
CA SER A 4 -36.34 71.33 -49.03
C SER A 4 -36.53 71.75 -47.56
N PHE A 5 -37.70 71.50 -46.97
CA PHE A 5 -37.95 71.76 -45.55
C PHE A 5 -37.09 70.85 -44.64
N VAL A 6 -36.96 69.57 -44.99
CA VAL A 6 -36.09 68.64 -44.26
C VAL A 6 -34.62 69.09 -44.33
N GLN A 7 -34.17 69.55 -45.50
CA GLN A 7 -32.81 70.03 -45.71
C GLN A 7 -32.47 71.28 -44.92
N GLU A 8 -33.42 72.20 -44.79
CA GLU A 8 -33.17 73.52 -44.19
C GLU A 8 -33.40 73.53 -42.68
N GLN A 9 -34.37 72.76 -42.19
CA GLN A 9 -34.81 72.84 -40.79
C GLN A 9 -34.42 71.63 -39.93
N ILE A 10 -34.29 70.45 -40.54
CA ILE A 10 -34.06 69.20 -39.78
C ILE A 10 -32.62 68.73 -39.92
N GLN A 11 -32.07 68.75 -41.14
CA GLN A 11 -30.74 68.22 -41.43
C GLN A 11 -29.61 68.90 -40.63
N PRO A 12 -29.58 70.23 -40.44
CA PRO A 12 -28.56 70.87 -39.62
C PRO A 12 -28.64 70.46 -38.13
N GLY A 13 -29.86 70.25 -37.61
CA GLY A 13 -30.07 69.80 -36.23
C GLY A 13 -29.63 68.35 -36.02
N VAL A 14 -29.93 67.48 -36.97
CA VAL A 14 -29.47 66.07 -36.95
C VAL A 14 -27.95 66.00 -37.08
N ASP A 15 -27.35 66.77 -37.98
CA ASP A 15 -25.89 66.81 -38.17
C ASP A 15 -25.17 67.38 -36.93
N ASN A 16 -25.76 68.38 -36.27
CA ASN A 16 -25.20 68.95 -35.05
C ASN A 16 -25.30 67.95 -33.88
N ALA A 17 -26.46 67.32 -33.69
CA ALA A 17 -26.67 66.30 -32.66
C ALA A 17 -25.77 65.07 -32.89
N TRP A 18 -25.55 64.65 -34.14
CA TRP A 18 -24.64 63.56 -34.48
C TRP A 18 -23.18 63.92 -34.17
N ARG A 19 -22.75 65.15 -34.49
CA ARG A 19 -21.39 65.63 -34.22
C ARG A 19 -21.13 65.77 -32.72
N GLU A 20 -22.08 66.31 -31.98
CA GLU A 20 -22.00 66.41 -30.51
C GLU A 20 -22.00 65.04 -29.85
N SER A 21 -22.92 64.15 -30.24
CA SER A 21 -22.96 62.76 -29.77
C SER A 21 -21.65 62.02 -30.05
N ARG A 22 -21.07 62.17 -31.26
CA ARG A 22 -19.75 61.60 -31.59
C ARG A 22 -18.60 62.16 -30.77
N GLY A 23 -18.66 63.43 -30.38
CA GLY A 23 -17.69 64.03 -29.47
C GLY A 23 -17.83 63.55 -28.01
N ASP A 24 -19.02 63.05 -27.66
CA ASP A 24 -19.35 62.52 -26.33
C ASP A 24 -19.17 60.99 -26.22
N ILE A 25 -19.08 60.28 -27.35
CA ILE A 25 -18.71 58.85 -27.37
C ILE A 25 -17.31 58.71 -26.75
N GLY A 26 -17.26 58.13 -25.55
CA GLY A 26 -16.03 57.94 -24.77
C GLY A 26 -15.89 58.86 -23.56
N LYS A 27 -16.70 59.93 -23.45
CA LYS A 27 -16.75 60.73 -22.21
C LYS A 27 -17.39 59.89 -21.11
N GLY A 28 -16.70 59.77 -19.98
CA GLY A 28 -17.11 58.89 -18.86
C GLY A 28 -16.60 57.44 -18.98
N MET A 29 -15.89 57.09 -20.06
CA MET A 29 -15.17 55.82 -20.17
C MET A 29 -13.69 55.94 -19.78
N GLU A 30 -13.27 57.05 -19.17
CA GLU A 30 -11.89 57.26 -18.68
C GLU A 30 -11.44 56.20 -17.67
N SER A 31 -12.38 55.57 -16.96
CA SER A 31 -12.10 54.49 -16.01
C SER A 31 -12.12 53.10 -16.63
N VAL A 32 -12.50 52.96 -17.91
CA VAL A 32 -12.45 51.69 -18.64
C VAL A 32 -11.05 51.59 -19.24
N PRO A 33 -10.18 50.70 -18.74
CA PRO A 33 -8.88 50.49 -19.36
C PRO A 33 -9.15 50.06 -20.80
N SER A 34 -8.68 50.81 -21.78
CA SER A 34 -9.00 50.55 -23.19
C SER A 34 -8.47 49.23 -23.72
N GLY A 35 -7.72 48.48 -22.90
CA GLY A 35 -6.84 47.42 -23.38
C GLY A 35 -5.87 48.09 -24.34
N GLY A 36 -4.70 48.46 -23.85
CA GLY A 36 -3.72 49.11 -24.70
C GLY A 36 -3.39 48.26 -25.94
N GLY A 37 -2.64 48.83 -26.88
CA GLY A 37 -2.30 48.12 -28.13
C GLY A 37 -1.63 46.77 -27.87
N SER A 38 -1.33 46.00 -28.92
CA SER A 38 -0.68 44.67 -28.79
C SER A 38 0.52 44.67 -27.82
N GLN A 39 1.26 45.78 -27.76
CA GLN A 39 2.37 46.00 -26.82
C GLN A 39 1.95 45.98 -25.34
N ASP A 40 0.83 46.59 -24.99
CA ASP A 40 0.33 46.69 -23.61
C ASP A 40 -0.22 45.34 -23.15
N ILE A 41 -0.88 44.59 -24.03
CA ILE A 41 -1.33 43.22 -23.75
C ILE A 41 -0.14 42.29 -23.45
N ILE A 42 0.96 42.44 -24.20
CA ILE A 42 2.20 41.67 -23.97
C ILE A 42 2.81 42.05 -22.62
N ALA A 43 2.85 43.34 -22.29
CA ALA A 43 3.38 43.81 -21.00
C ALA A 43 2.55 43.30 -19.82
N ASP A 44 1.21 43.37 -19.91
CA ASP A 44 0.30 42.85 -18.89
C ASP A 44 0.48 41.34 -18.70
N HIS A 45 0.56 40.57 -19.79
CA HIS A 45 0.79 39.14 -19.73
C HIS A 45 2.13 38.80 -19.06
N GLN A 46 3.23 39.46 -19.44
CA GLN A 46 4.54 39.25 -18.83
C GLN A 46 4.54 39.60 -17.33
N GLY A 47 3.90 40.72 -16.96
CA GLY A 47 3.76 41.14 -15.56
C GLY A 47 2.94 40.14 -14.74
N HIS A 48 1.82 39.66 -15.27
CA HIS A 48 1.00 38.66 -14.60
C HIS A 48 1.69 37.30 -14.47
N GLN A 49 2.44 36.85 -15.48
CA GLN A 49 3.26 35.63 -15.38
C GLN A 49 4.25 35.73 -14.20
N ALA A 50 4.99 36.83 -14.10
CA ALA A 50 5.95 37.03 -13.00
C ALA A 50 5.26 37.05 -11.62
N ILE A 51 4.11 37.71 -11.50
CA ILE A 51 3.34 37.75 -10.24
C ILE A 51 2.82 36.36 -9.87
N ILE A 52 2.34 35.58 -10.85
CA ILE A 52 1.85 34.21 -10.63
C ILE A 52 3.00 33.30 -10.21
N GLU A 53 4.15 33.37 -10.88
CA GLU A 53 5.35 32.61 -10.50
C GLU A 53 5.81 32.93 -9.08
N GLN A 54 5.91 34.22 -8.75
CA GLN A 54 6.28 34.66 -7.40
C GLN A 54 5.29 34.13 -6.37
N ARG A 55 3.99 34.31 -6.58
CA ARG A 55 2.97 33.81 -5.65
C ARG A 55 2.98 32.30 -5.53
N THR A 56 3.26 31.57 -6.62
CA THR A 56 3.38 30.11 -6.62
C THR A 56 4.56 29.67 -5.75
N GLN A 57 5.71 30.35 -5.87
CA GLN A 57 6.88 30.12 -5.04
C GLN A 57 6.63 30.48 -3.57
N ASP A 58 6.13 31.70 -3.29
CA ASP A 58 5.83 32.20 -1.94
C ASP A 58 4.80 31.32 -1.22
N SER A 59 3.84 30.77 -1.97
CA SER A 59 2.80 29.87 -1.45
C SER A 59 3.28 28.41 -1.34
N ASN A 60 4.53 28.12 -1.69
CA ASN A 60 5.09 26.76 -1.70
C ASN A 60 4.24 25.78 -2.52
N ILE A 61 3.61 26.25 -3.60
CA ILE A 61 2.83 25.42 -4.50
C ILE A 61 3.81 24.65 -5.37
N ARG A 62 3.97 23.36 -5.05
CA ARG A 62 4.92 22.48 -5.71
C ARG A 62 4.29 21.84 -6.95
N ASN A 63 5.04 21.83 -8.06
CA ASN A 63 4.64 21.17 -9.30
C ASN A 63 5.05 19.68 -9.34
N ASP A 64 5.79 19.20 -8.34
CA ASP A 64 6.37 17.85 -8.29
C ASP A 64 5.63 16.87 -7.36
N VAL A 65 4.56 17.31 -6.69
CA VAL A 65 3.83 16.53 -5.68
C VAL A 65 3.41 15.17 -6.22
N LYS A 66 2.91 15.11 -7.45
CA LYS A 66 2.50 13.84 -8.08
C LYS A 66 3.66 12.86 -8.16
N HIS A 67 4.81 13.29 -8.66
CA HIS A 67 5.99 12.44 -8.78
C HIS A 67 6.50 11.98 -7.42
N GLN A 68 6.53 12.88 -6.42
CA GLN A 68 6.92 12.50 -5.07
C GLN A 68 5.99 11.44 -4.47
N VAL A 69 4.68 11.62 -4.63
CA VAL A 69 3.69 10.66 -4.14
C VAL A 69 3.80 9.32 -4.88
N ASP A 70 3.97 9.34 -6.21
CA ASP A 70 4.15 8.12 -7.00
C ASP A 70 5.41 7.35 -6.59
N ASN A 71 6.53 8.05 -6.35
CA ASN A 71 7.76 7.45 -5.85
C ASN A 71 7.53 6.83 -4.47
N MET A 72 6.94 7.57 -3.54
CA MET A 72 6.63 7.10 -2.20
C MET A 72 5.71 5.86 -2.22
N VAL A 73 4.68 5.85 -3.07
CA VAL A 73 3.79 4.68 -3.23
C VAL A 73 4.54 3.49 -3.79
N THR A 74 5.44 3.71 -4.74
CA THR A 74 6.26 2.65 -5.34
C THR A 74 7.20 2.03 -4.31
N GLU A 75 7.90 2.86 -3.53
CA GLU A 75 8.78 2.41 -2.44
C GLU A 75 8.00 1.62 -1.38
N TYR A 76 6.84 2.13 -0.93
CA TYR A 76 6.02 1.41 0.04
C TYR A 76 5.54 0.06 -0.48
N LYS A 77 5.12 -0.02 -1.75
CA LYS A 77 4.72 -1.29 -2.36
C LYS A 77 5.89 -2.28 -2.40
N GLY A 78 7.11 -1.81 -2.71
CA GLY A 78 8.33 -2.60 -2.66
C GLY A 78 8.59 -3.16 -1.25
N ASN A 79 8.66 -2.28 -0.26
CA ASN A 79 8.92 -2.65 1.13
C ASN A 79 7.88 -3.63 1.70
N ILE A 80 6.60 -3.45 1.34
CA ILE A 80 5.53 -4.39 1.70
C ILE A 80 5.76 -5.75 1.06
N GLY A 81 6.13 -5.78 -0.23
CA GLY A 81 6.46 -7.02 -0.94
C GLY A 81 7.63 -7.77 -0.30
N ASP A 82 8.70 -7.06 0.04
CA ASP A 82 9.88 -7.65 0.69
C ASP A 82 9.52 -8.22 2.07
N THR A 83 8.78 -7.46 2.87
CA THR A 83 8.30 -7.91 4.20
C THR A 83 7.42 -9.17 4.07
N GLN A 84 6.50 -9.20 3.10
CA GLN A 84 5.66 -10.37 2.85
C GLN A 84 6.48 -11.60 2.45
N ASN A 85 7.52 -11.43 1.63
CA ASN A 85 8.41 -12.52 1.24
C ASN A 85 9.20 -13.06 2.44
N SER A 86 9.73 -12.19 3.30
CA SER A 86 10.40 -12.60 4.54
C SER A 86 9.46 -13.37 5.47
N ILE A 87 8.23 -12.88 5.69
CA ILE A 87 7.23 -13.56 6.52
C ILE A 87 6.92 -14.96 5.98
N ARG A 88 6.72 -15.11 4.66
CA ARG A 88 6.49 -16.42 4.04
C ARG A 88 7.69 -17.35 4.19
N GLY A 89 8.92 -16.80 4.13
CA GLY A 89 10.13 -17.56 4.40
C GLY A 89 10.14 -18.14 5.81
N GLU A 90 9.93 -17.30 6.82
CA GLU A 90 9.86 -17.70 8.22
C GLU A 90 8.71 -18.68 8.49
N GLU A 91 7.53 -18.46 7.89
CA GLU A 91 6.38 -19.37 8.00
C GLU A 91 6.74 -20.80 7.53
N ASN A 92 7.47 -20.92 6.42
CA ASN A 92 7.90 -22.22 5.91
C ASN A 92 8.91 -22.90 6.85
N ILE A 93 9.82 -22.13 7.45
CA ILE A 93 10.78 -22.65 8.44
C ILE A 93 10.05 -23.17 9.67
N VAL A 94 9.14 -22.36 10.24
CA VAL A 94 8.34 -22.75 11.42
C VAL A 94 7.49 -23.99 11.13
N ARG A 95 6.86 -24.07 9.95
CA ARG A 95 6.10 -25.26 9.54
C ARG A 95 6.97 -26.51 9.44
N GLY A 96 8.20 -26.36 8.93
CA GLY A 96 9.21 -27.41 8.90
C GLY A 96 9.57 -27.91 10.30
N GLN A 97 9.97 -27.00 11.18
CA GLN A 97 10.30 -27.29 12.57
C GLN A 97 9.15 -27.97 13.31
N TYR A 98 7.91 -27.52 13.09
CA TYR A 98 6.73 -28.13 13.71
C TYR A 98 6.53 -29.58 13.23
N SER A 99 6.74 -29.84 11.94
CA SER A 99 6.62 -31.19 11.37
C SER A 99 7.71 -32.13 11.90
N GLU A 100 8.94 -31.64 12.00
CA GLU A 100 10.07 -32.37 12.59
C GLU A 100 9.80 -32.71 14.06
N LEU A 101 9.35 -31.73 14.85
CA LEU A 101 9.02 -31.92 16.25
C LEU A 101 7.89 -32.93 16.44
N GLN A 102 6.85 -32.86 15.61
CA GLN A 102 5.74 -33.80 15.65
C GLN A 102 6.21 -35.24 15.36
N ASN A 103 7.07 -35.41 14.36
CA ASN A 103 7.63 -36.71 14.00
C ASN A 103 8.55 -37.24 15.08
N HIS A 104 9.42 -36.39 15.64
CA HIS A 104 10.29 -36.74 16.75
C HIS A 104 9.49 -37.24 17.96
N HIS A 105 8.44 -36.51 18.35
CA HIS A 105 7.59 -36.91 19.47
C HIS A 105 6.89 -38.26 19.24
N LYS A 106 6.43 -38.55 18.01
CA LYS A 106 5.86 -39.86 17.66
C LYS A 106 6.91 -40.97 17.79
N THR A 107 8.11 -40.75 17.29
CA THR A 107 9.22 -41.71 17.36
C THR A 107 9.62 -42.00 18.80
N GLU A 108 9.78 -40.96 19.62
CA GLU A 108 10.13 -41.10 21.04
C GLU A 108 9.04 -41.83 21.83
N ALA A 109 7.76 -41.54 21.57
CA ALA A 109 6.66 -42.24 22.22
C ALA A 109 6.68 -43.75 21.90
N LEU A 110 6.97 -44.13 20.64
CA LEU A 110 7.11 -45.52 20.23
C LEU A 110 8.34 -46.18 20.88
N SER A 111 9.48 -45.50 20.88
CA SER A 111 10.72 -45.95 21.49
C SER A 111 10.53 -46.24 22.99
N GLN A 112 9.92 -45.30 23.71
CA GLN A 112 9.65 -45.43 25.13
C GLN A 112 8.67 -46.58 25.42
N ASN A 113 7.60 -46.73 24.63
CA ASN A 113 6.67 -47.84 24.80
C ASN A 113 7.33 -49.20 24.56
N ASN A 114 8.18 -49.32 23.54
CA ASN A 114 8.92 -50.55 23.27
C ASN A 114 9.87 -50.89 24.41
N LYS A 115 10.68 -49.92 24.85
CA LYS A 115 11.60 -50.10 25.97
C LYS A 115 10.89 -50.50 27.26
N TYR A 116 9.77 -49.84 27.57
CA TYR A 116 8.95 -50.20 28.73
C TYR A 116 8.47 -51.65 28.66
N ASN A 117 7.95 -52.09 27.50
CA ASN A 117 7.47 -53.45 27.33
C ASN A 117 8.60 -54.48 27.41
N GLU A 118 9.78 -54.19 26.84
CA GLU A 118 10.96 -55.04 26.96
C GLU A 118 11.44 -55.19 28.40
N GLU A 119 11.55 -54.07 29.14
CA GLU A 119 11.95 -54.09 30.55
C GLU A 119 10.92 -54.82 31.41
N LYS A 120 9.62 -54.61 31.17
CA LYS A 120 8.55 -55.34 31.85
C LYS A 120 8.67 -56.85 31.61
N SER A 121 8.83 -57.28 30.36
CA SER A 121 9.01 -58.70 30.03
C SER A 121 10.30 -59.28 30.61
N ALA A 122 11.38 -58.49 30.70
CA ALA A 122 12.61 -58.91 31.33
C ALA A 122 12.47 -59.09 32.85
N GLN A 123 11.68 -58.24 33.53
CA GLN A 123 11.38 -58.37 34.96
C GLN A 123 10.44 -59.55 35.27
N GLU A 124 9.52 -59.87 34.36
CA GLU A 124 8.65 -61.04 34.49
C GLU A 124 9.42 -62.38 34.36
N ARG A 125 10.62 -62.38 33.76
CA ARG A 125 11.48 -63.56 33.74
C ARG A 125 12.05 -63.84 35.13
N MET A 126 11.91 -65.08 35.59
CA MET A 126 12.48 -65.49 36.87
C MET A 126 13.93 -65.98 36.72
N PRO A 127 14.80 -65.73 37.71
CA PRO A 127 16.13 -66.32 37.73
C PRO A 127 16.05 -67.85 37.68
N GLY A 128 16.57 -68.46 36.61
CA GLY A 128 16.63 -69.91 36.46
C GLY A 128 15.45 -70.58 35.73
N ALA A 129 14.38 -69.86 35.34
CA ALA A 129 13.41 -70.30 34.33
C ALA A 129 12.52 -69.16 33.81
N ASP A 130 11.95 -69.32 32.62
CA ASP A 130 11.13 -68.29 31.97
C ASP A 130 9.73 -68.14 32.62
N SER A 131 9.32 -69.06 33.49
CA SER A 131 8.06 -68.98 34.24
C SER A 131 8.09 -69.78 35.57
N PRO A 132 7.18 -69.51 36.52
CA PRO A 132 7.03 -70.33 37.72
C PRO A 132 6.75 -71.81 37.42
N GLN A 133 6.00 -72.09 36.35
CA GLN A 133 5.69 -73.45 35.95
C GLN A 133 6.92 -74.20 35.45
N GLU A 134 7.78 -73.53 34.67
CA GLU A 134 9.03 -74.13 34.21
C GLU A 134 10.01 -74.35 35.37
N LEU A 135 10.07 -73.41 36.32
CA LEU A 135 10.83 -73.58 37.56
C LEU A 135 10.33 -74.78 38.39
N MET A 136 9.00 -74.93 38.56
CA MET A 136 8.41 -76.10 39.22
C MET A 136 8.70 -77.41 38.48
N LYS A 137 8.65 -77.40 37.14
CA LYS A 137 8.98 -78.57 36.33
C LYS A 137 10.44 -78.98 36.52
N ARG A 138 11.39 -78.04 36.41
CA ARG A 138 12.81 -78.29 36.65
C ARG A 138 13.07 -78.78 38.08
N ALA A 139 12.39 -78.20 39.08
CA ALA A 139 12.51 -78.64 40.47
C ALA A 139 12.02 -80.09 40.66
N LYS A 140 10.90 -80.48 40.03
CA LYS A 140 10.39 -81.86 40.03
C LYS A 140 11.36 -82.83 39.34
N GLU A 141 11.83 -82.48 38.15
CA GLU A 141 12.80 -83.30 37.41
C GLU A 141 14.08 -83.52 38.21
N TYR A 142 14.55 -82.51 38.93
CA TYR A 142 15.70 -82.63 39.83
C TYR A 142 15.35 -83.54 41.02
N GLN A 143 14.21 -83.32 41.67
CA GLN A 143 13.77 -84.14 42.80
C GLN A 143 13.67 -85.62 42.42
N ASP A 144 13.11 -85.93 41.26
CA ASP A 144 12.92 -87.30 40.79
C ASP A 144 14.23 -87.95 40.31
N LYS A 145 15.20 -87.16 39.83
CA LYS A 145 16.57 -87.64 39.53
C LYS A 145 17.36 -88.08 40.76
N TYR A 146 17.12 -87.46 41.92
CA TYR A 146 17.90 -87.68 43.14
C TYR A 146 17.14 -88.43 44.25
N LYS A 147 15.88 -88.81 44.01
CA LYS A 147 15.20 -89.84 44.81
C LYS A 147 15.80 -91.21 44.44
N GLN A 148 16.80 -91.63 45.20
CA GLN A 148 17.14 -93.05 45.37
C GLN A 148 16.10 -93.72 46.28
#